data_AF-W2JT77-F1
#
_entry.id   AF-W2JT77-F1
#
_cell.length_a   1.000
_cell.length_b   1.000
_cell.length_c   1.000
_cell.angle_alpha   90.00
_cell.angle_beta   90.00
_cell.angle_gamma   90.00
#
_symmetry.space_group_name_H-M   'P 1'
#
loop_
_entity.id
_entity.type
_entity.pdbx_description
1 polymer ?
#
loop_
_entity_poly.entity_id
_entity_poly.type
_entity_poly.pdbx_seq_one_letter_code
_entity_poly.pdbx_strand_id
1 'polypeptide(L)'
;MDDLPIIELPEHYRIDGEKLGMALAHRVAAREEAEARCQALVLVFHPAYGGPSTLELRVDARIQDVLQQLQHWAQEQARALAEAQLTDQAALPQLMEQRMDAALQQIEQEASLRTDRHIQVMRENMHKYVEDRFQEAIRGSDDNALALVRGELKIRRADHHDSIARSEARVVELVRGILNQYDSATRVRQE
;
A
#
# COMPACT_ATOMS: atom_id res chain seq x y z
N MET A 1 -97.08 24.45 66.31
CA MET A 1 -95.73 24.20 66.85
C MET A 1 -95.91 23.00 67.73
N ASP A 2 -95.82 21.80 67.13
CA ASP A 2 -96.18 20.57 67.81
C ASP A 2 -95.22 20.31 68.98
N ASP A 3 -95.81 20.11 70.15
CA ASP A 3 -95.16 19.59 71.36
C ASP A 3 -94.59 18.20 71.05
N LEU A 4 -93.35 18.14 70.55
CA LEU A 4 -92.62 16.89 70.43
C LEU A 4 -92.39 16.34 71.85
N PRO A 5 -92.80 15.09 72.13
CA PRO A 5 -92.59 14.51 73.45
C PRO A 5 -91.09 14.48 73.74
N ILE A 6 -90.69 15.05 74.87
CA ILE A 6 -89.33 14.90 75.41
C ILE A 6 -89.20 13.42 75.81
N ILE A 7 -88.64 12.60 74.93
CA ILE A 7 -88.34 11.21 75.20
C ILE A 7 -87.14 11.20 76.16
N GLU A 8 -87.32 10.73 77.39
CA GLU A 8 -86.21 10.51 78.30
C GLU A 8 -85.25 9.47 77.67
N LEU A 9 -83.99 9.87 77.45
CA LEU A 9 -83.00 8.92 76.96
C LEU A 9 -82.87 7.78 77.99
N PRO A 10 -82.94 6.51 77.55
CA PRO A 10 -82.86 5.41 78.51
C PRO A 10 -81.50 5.42 79.22
N GLU A 11 -81.47 5.05 80.51
CA GLU A 11 -80.40 5.36 81.46
C GLU A 11 -78.97 5.02 80.99
N HIS A 12 -78.81 4.00 80.15
CA HIS A 12 -77.53 3.63 79.53
C HIS A 12 -76.89 4.74 78.66
N TYR A 13 -77.67 5.65 78.06
CA TYR A 13 -77.16 6.79 77.26
C TYR A 13 -76.98 8.07 78.07
N ARG A 14 -77.39 8.09 79.34
CA ARG A 14 -77.20 9.24 80.23
C ARG A 14 -75.72 9.32 80.60
N ILE A 15 -75.04 10.40 80.21
CA ILE A 15 -73.63 10.63 80.54
C ILE A 15 -73.55 11.36 81.88
N ASP A 16 -73.00 10.69 82.89
CA ASP A 16 -72.65 11.26 84.19
C ASP A 16 -71.13 11.49 84.27
N GLY A 17 -70.67 12.12 85.35
CA GLY A 17 -69.24 12.40 85.57
C GLY A 17 -68.37 11.14 85.59
N GLU A 18 -68.93 9.99 85.98
CA GLU A 18 -68.21 8.71 86.04
C GLU A 18 -67.99 8.10 84.65
N LYS A 19 -69.03 8.05 83.79
CA LYS A 19 -68.90 7.58 82.40
C LYS A 19 -67.95 8.46 81.59
N LEU A 20 -68.01 9.77 81.80
CA LEU A 20 -67.11 10.73 81.15
C LEU A 20 -65.67 10.54 81.66
N GLY A 21 -65.48 10.30 82.96
CA GLY A 21 -64.20 9.94 83.57
C GLY A 21 -63.60 8.65 83.01
N MET A 22 -64.40 7.59 82.86
CA MET A 22 -63.94 6.32 82.28
C MET A 22 -63.58 6.44 80.80
N ALA A 23 -64.37 7.18 80.01
CA ALA A 23 -64.07 7.40 78.59
C ALA A 23 -62.76 8.20 78.41
N LEU A 24 -62.50 9.19 79.27
CA LEU A 24 -61.25 9.93 79.29
C LEU A 24 -60.08 9.03 79.71
N ALA A 25 -60.24 8.22 80.76
CA ALA A 25 -59.21 7.27 81.20
C ALA A 25 -58.85 6.27 80.10
N HIS A 26 -59.85 5.71 79.39
CA HIS A 26 -59.61 4.81 78.27
C HIS A 26 -58.88 5.50 77.11
N ARG A 27 -59.23 6.76 76.80
CA ARG A 27 -58.55 7.54 75.76
C ARG A 27 -57.10 7.87 76.13
N VAL A 28 -56.83 8.17 77.40
CA VAL A 28 -55.47 8.40 77.91
C VAL A 28 -54.65 7.10 77.84
N ALA A 29 -55.21 5.98 78.32
CA ALA A 29 -54.54 4.68 78.24
C ALA A 29 -54.21 4.27 76.80
N ALA A 30 -55.13 4.46 75.85
CA ALA A 30 -54.90 4.19 74.44
C ALA A 30 -53.78 5.08 73.84
N ARG A 31 -53.67 6.33 74.30
CA ARG A 31 -52.60 7.24 73.89
C ARG A 31 -51.25 6.83 74.47
N GLU A 32 -51.19 6.49 75.75
CA GLU A 32 -49.98 6.02 76.40
C GLU A 32 -49.49 4.72 75.76
N GLU A 33 -50.40 3.80 75.42
CA GLU A 33 -50.05 2.57 74.71
C GLU A 33 -49.49 2.87 73.30
N ALA A 34 -50.06 3.82 72.57
CA ALA A 34 -49.55 4.24 71.28
C ALA A 34 -48.15 4.90 71.39
N GLU A 35 -47.93 5.75 72.39
CA GLU A 35 -46.63 6.37 72.66
C GLU A 35 -45.59 5.31 73.07
N ALA A 36 -45.96 4.34 73.91
CA ALA A 36 -45.10 3.22 74.30
C ALA A 36 -44.72 2.35 73.10
N ARG A 37 -45.67 2.05 72.20
CA ARG A 37 -45.40 1.32 70.95
C ARG A 37 -44.45 2.10 70.04
N CYS A 38 -44.63 3.41 69.90
CA CYS A 38 -43.72 4.27 69.14
C CYS A 38 -42.30 4.25 69.73
N GLN A 39 -42.16 4.35 71.06
CA GLN A 39 -40.86 4.26 71.73
C GLN A 39 -40.21 2.88 71.55
N ALA A 40 -40.98 1.80 71.66
CA ALA A 40 -40.49 0.45 71.43
C ALA A 40 -39.98 0.26 69.99
N LEU A 41 -40.69 0.80 68.99
CA LEU A 41 -40.24 0.77 67.60
C LEU A 41 -38.92 1.52 67.42
N VAL A 42 -38.77 2.70 68.02
CA VAL A 42 -37.50 3.46 67.98
C VAL A 42 -36.36 2.63 68.58
N LEU A 43 -36.57 2.00 69.74
CA LEU A 43 -35.57 1.16 70.39
C LEU A 43 -35.18 -0.07 69.55
N VAL A 44 -36.12 -0.63 68.78
CA VAL A 44 -35.86 -1.80 67.91
C VAL A 44 -35.09 -1.40 66.65
N PHE A 45 -35.38 -0.25 66.04
CA PHE A 45 -34.73 0.17 64.79
C PHE A 45 -33.41 0.94 64.97
N HIS A 46 -33.25 1.64 66.09
CA HIS A 46 -32.06 2.45 66.37
C HIS A 46 -30.73 1.67 66.34
N PRO A 47 -30.63 0.41 66.85
CA PRO A 47 -29.40 -0.37 66.77
C PRO A 47 -28.98 -0.72 65.33
N ALA A 48 -29.95 -0.94 64.43
CA ALA A 48 -29.67 -1.33 63.05
C ALA A 48 -29.34 -0.13 62.14
N TYR A 49 -30.03 0.99 62.36
CA TYR A 49 -29.97 2.14 61.43
C TYR A 49 -29.38 3.41 62.06
N GLY A 50 -29.19 3.45 63.37
CA GLY A 50 -28.78 4.66 64.09
C GLY A 50 -29.88 5.72 64.09
N GLY A 51 -29.51 6.97 64.38
CA GLY A 51 -30.39 8.11 64.18
C GLY A 51 -30.47 8.52 62.70
N PRO A 52 -31.41 9.41 62.33
CA PRO A 52 -31.51 9.94 60.96
C PRO A 52 -30.19 10.51 60.44
N SER A 53 -29.44 11.23 61.28
CA SER A 53 -28.12 11.79 60.95
C SER A 53 -27.04 10.73 60.69
N THR A 54 -27.13 9.56 61.34
CA THR A 54 -26.21 8.43 61.10
C THR A 54 -26.46 7.77 59.74
N LEU A 55 -27.72 7.79 59.28
CA LEU A 55 -28.07 7.31 57.95
C LEU A 55 -27.51 8.27 56.88
N GLU A 56 -27.72 9.58 57.04
CA GLU A 56 -27.20 10.61 56.14
C GLU A 56 -25.69 10.51 55.96
N LEU A 57 -24.93 10.43 57.06
CA LEU A 57 -23.47 10.27 57.00
C LEU A 57 -23.04 8.99 56.26
N ARG A 58 -23.78 7.89 56.40
CA ARG A 58 -23.50 6.64 55.68
C ARG A 58 -23.79 6.76 54.19
N VAL A 59 -24.88 7.42 53.84
CA VAL A 59 -25.26 7.69 52.46
C VAL A 59 -24.22 8.60 51.81
N ASP A 60 -23.83 9.68 52.47
CA ASP A 60 -22.80 10.60 51.99
C ASP A 60 -21.45 9.90 51.81
N ALA A 61 -21.02 9.11 52.79
CA ALA A 61 -19.79 8.31 52.67
C ALA A 61 -19.84 7.36 51.46
N ARG A 62 -20.99 6.72 51.23
CA ARG A 62 -21.17 5.81 50.10
C ARG A 62 -21.23 6.54 48.75
N ILE A 63 -21.84 7.72 48.71
CA ILE A 63 -21.82 8.59 47.52
C ILE A 63 -20.38 9.00 47.22
N GLN A 64 -19.61 9.40 48.25
CA GLN A 64 -18.22 9.78 48.11
C GLN A 64 -17.37 8.63 47.53
N ASP A 65 -17.54 7.41 48.06
CA ASP A 65 -16.85 6.21 47.58
C ASP A 65 -17.18 5.92 46.11
N VAL A 66 -18.46 5.98 45.72
CA VAL A 66 -18.89 5.73 44.34
C VAL A 66 -18.34 6.79 43.39
N LEU A 67 -18.36 8.07 43.79
CA LEU A 67 -17.80 9.16 42.99
C LEU A 67 -16.28 8.97 42.80
N GLN A 68 -15.58 8.55 43.85
CA GLN A 68 -14.15 8.32 43.80
C GLN A 68 -13.79 7.13 42.89
N GLN A 69 -14.58 6.06 42.93
CA GLN A 69 -14.43 4.92 42.01
C GLN A 69 -14.69 5.31 40.55
N LEU A 70 -15.76 6.08 40.29
CA LEU A 70 -16.07 6.55 38.94
C LEU A 70 -14.97 7.47 38.40
N GLN A 71 -14.42 8.35 39.23
CA GLN A 71 -13.32 9.22 38.84
C GLN A 71 -12.05 8.42 38.50
N HIS A 72 -11.71 7.44 39.35
CA HIS A 72 -10.57 6.55 39.08
C HIS A 72 -10.75 5.82 37.75
N TRP A 73 -11.93 5.22 37.53
CA TRP A 73 -12.22 4.46 36.32
C TRP A 73 -12.19 5.33 35.06
N ALA A 74 -12.78 6.53 35.11
CA ALA A 74 -12.73 7.49 34.01
C ALA A 74 -11.29 7.93 33.69
N GLN A 75 -10.45 8.14 34.70
CA GLN A 75 -9.07 8.52 34.50
C GLN A 75 -8.22 7.38 33.91
N GLU A 76 -8.46 6.15 34.36
CA GLU A 76 -7.80 4.95 33.85
C GLU A 76 -8.19 4.68 32.39
N GLN A 77 -9.48 4.86 32.05
CA GLN A 77 -9.95 4.77 30.67
C GLN A 77 -9.36 5.87 29.77
N ALA A 78 -9.28 7.11 30.27
CA ALA A 78 -8.65 8.22 29.54
C ALA A 78 -7.16 7.97 29.28
N ARG A 79 -6.44 7.38 30.26
CA ARG A 79 -5.03 6.96 30.08
C ARG A 79 -4.90 5.87 29.04
N ALA A 80 -5.70 4.81 29.12
CA ALA A 80 -5.66 3.72 28.14
C ALA A 80 -5.91 4.22 26.71
N LEU A 81 -6.86 5.15 26.53
CA LEU A 81 -7.12 5.80 25.24
C LEU A 81 -5.93 6.64 24.76
N ALA A 82 -5.32 7.43 25.64
CA ALA A 82 -4.14 8.24 25.30
C ALA A 82 -2.93 7.37 24.94
N GLU A 83 -2.69 6.29 25.68
CA GLU A 83 -1.62 5.33 25.39
C GLU A 83 -1.83 4.63 24.05
N ALA A 84 -3.05 4.18 23.75
CA ALA A 84 -3.38 3.59 22.46
C ALA A 84 -3.14 4.56 21.29
N GLN A 85 -3.53 5.83 21.44
CA GLN A 85 -3.26 6.86 20.44
C GLN A 85 -1.77 7.12 20.25
N LEU A 86 -0.99 7.14 21.33
CA LEU A 86 0.47 7.29 21.24
C LEU A 86 1.12 6.10 20.52
N THR A 87 0.65 4.87 20.75
CA THR A 87 1.17 3.70 20.03
C THR A 87 0.81 3.72 18.55
N ASP A 88 -0.42 4.09 18.20
CA ASP A 88 -0.84 4.24 16.80
C ASP A 88 -0.04 5.35 16.10
N GLN A 89 0.15 6.48 16.79
CA GLN A 89 0.92 7.61 16.27
C GLN A 89 2.42 7.29 16.14
N ALA A 90 2.97 6.46 17.02
CA ALA A 90 4.34 5.95 16.93
C ALA A 90 4.54 4.91 15.81
N ALA A 91 3.48 4.19 15.41
CA ALA A 91 3.52 3.24 14.31
C ALA A 91 3.49 3.93 12.92
N LEU A 92 2.91 5.13 12.83
CA LEU A 92 2.83 5.88 11.56
C LEU A 92 4.20 6.17 10.91
N PRO A 93 5.23 6.68 11.64
CA PRO A 93 6.57 6.86 11.10
C PRO A 93 7.18 5.57 10.56
N GLN A 94 7.05 4.45 11.29
CA GLN A 94 7.61 3.16 10.87
C GLN A 94 6.93 2.63 9.60
N LEU A 95 5.60 2.77 9.50
CA LEU A 95 4.87 2.42 8.28
C LEU A 95 5.27 3.30 7.09
N MET A 96 5.51 4.58 7.34
CA MET A 96 5.94 5.53 6.31
C MET A 96 7.36 5.22 5.83
N GLU A 97 8.28 4.89 6.74
CA GLU A 97 9.64 4.42 6.43
C GLU A 97 9.60 3.14 5.59
N GLN A 98 8.86 2.12 6.04
CA GLN A 98 8.68 0.87 5.28
C GLN A 98 8.10 1.11 3.88
N ARG A 99 7.15 2.04 3.73
CA ARG A 99 6.61 2.43 2.43
C ARG A 99 7.62 3.15 1.56
N MET A 100 8.41 4.05 2.14
CA MET A 100 9.48 4.75 1.44
C MET A 100 10.53 3.77 0.93
N ASP A 101 10.96 2.84 1.78
CA ASP A 101 11.94 1.81 1.41
C ASP A 101 11.42 0.92 0.28
N ALA A 102 10.16 0.47 0.37
CA ALA A 102 9.53 -0.30 -0.69
C ALA A 102 9.44 0.50 -2.01
N ALA A 103 9.11 1.80 -1.94
CA ALA A 103 9.04 2.65 -3.13
C ALA A 103 10.43 2.88 -3.74
N LEU A 104 11.46 3.12 -2.92
CA LEU A 104 12.84 3.26 -3.36
C LEU A 104 13.34 1.98 -4.05
N GLN A 105 13.09 0.80 -3.46
CA GLN A 105 13.46 -0.48 -4.07
C GLN A 105 12.78 -0.70 -5.42
N GLN A 106 11.51 -0.31 -5.57
CA GLN A 106 10.81 -0.40 -6.86
C GLN A 106 11.45 0.51 -7.92
N ILE A 107 11.78 1.75 -7.54
CA ILE A 107 12.43 2.71 -8.44
C ILE A 107 13.80 2.17 -8.86
N GLU A 108 14.59 1.64 -7.93
CA GLU A 108 15.90 1.06 -8.21
C GLU A 108 15.82 -0.15 -9.15
N GLN A 109 14.85 -1.05 -8.94
CA GLN A 109 14.61 -2.18 -9.83
C GLN A 109 14.21 -1.72 -11.23
N GLU A 110 13.28 -0.76 -11.33
CA GLU A 110 12.85 -0.26 -12.63
C GLU A 110 14.00 0.46 -13.38
N ALA A 111 14.79 1.27 -12.67
CA ALA A 111 15.96 1.93 -13.23
C ALA A 111 17.01 0.92 -13.71
N SER A 112 17.23 -0.16 -12.95
CA SER A 112 18.13 -1.25 -13.34
C SER A 112 17.64 -1.94 -14.61
N LEU A 113 16.36 -2.34 -14.66
CA LEU A 113 15.77 -2.98 -15.84
C LEU A 113 15.82 -2.08 -17.09
N ARG A 114 15.58 -0.79 -16.93
CA ARG A 114 15.69 0.20 -18.03
C ARG A 114 17.14 0.30 -18.52
N THR A 115 18.10 0.33 -17.60
CA THR A 115 19.53 0.40 -17.92
C THR A 115 19.99 -0.86 -18.63
N ASP A 116 19.61 -2.04 -18.14
CA ASP A 116 19.94 -3.33 -18.76
C ASP A 116 19.38 -3.44 -20.17
N ARG A 117 18.11 -3.04 -20.37
CA ARG A 117 17.50 -2.99 -21.70
C ARG A 117 18.24 -2.03 -22.62
N HIS A 118 18.66 -0.87 -22.13
CA HIS A 118 19.40 0.09 -22.92
C HIS A 118 20.78 -0.44 -23.33
N ILE A 119 21.52 -1.06 -22.40
CA ILE A 119 22.80 -1.70 -22.66
C ILE A 119 22.65 -2.81 -23.70
N GLN A 120 21.60 -3.63 -23.59
CA GLN A 120 21.33 -4.70 -24.54
C GLN A 120 21.11 -4.15 -25.96
N VAL A 121 20.23 -3.17 -26.12
CA VAL A 121 19.98 -2.53 -27.43
C VAL A 121 21.27 -1.91 -27.99
N MET A 122 22.06 -1.25 -27.15
CA MET A 122 23.33 -0.67 -27.58
C MET A 122 24.32 -1.74 -28.04
N ARG A 123 24.41 -2.87 -27.33
CA ARG A 123 25.25 -4.02 -27.73
C ARG A 123 24.81 -4.60 -29.07
N GLU A 124 23.53 -4.81 -29.28
CA GLU A 124 22.99 -5.35 -30.55
C GLU A 124 23.26 -4.39 -31.71
N ASN A 125 23.04 -3.09 -31.51
CA ASN A 125 23.31 -2.07 -32.53
C ASN A 125 24.81 -1.99 -32.87
N MET A 126 25.69 -2.03 -31.87
CA MET A 126 27.14 -2.05 -32.12
C MET A 126 27.55 -3.33 -32.85
N HIS A 127 27.04 -4.48 -32.45
CA HIS A 127 27.38 -5.75 -33.09
C HIS A 127 26.99 -5.73 -34.57
N LYS A 128 25.78 -5.25 -34.88
CA LYS A 128 25.32 -5.09 -36.25
C LYS A 128 26.17 -4.08 -37.04
N TYR A 129 26.46 -2.92 -36.45
CA TYR A 129 27.30 -1.90 -37.10
C TYR A 129 28.69 -2.45 -37.44
N VAL A 130 29.30 -3.19 -36.51
CA VAL A 130 30.62 -3.80 -36.72
C VAL A 130 30.55 -4.86 -37.81
N GLU A 131 29.53 -5.73 -37.80
CA GLU A 131 29.30 -6.75 -38.82
C GLU A 131 29.12 -6.14 -40.22
N ASP A 132 28.23 -5.16 -40.34
CA ASP A 132 27.96 -4.45 -41.60
C ASP A 132 29.26 -3.81 -42.14
N ARG A 133 30.05 -3.16 -41.28
CA ARG A 133 31.33 -2.55 -41.66
C ARG A 133 32.37 -3.57 -42.11
N PHE A 134 32.43 -4.74 -41.46
CA PHE A 134 33.32 -5.82 -41.88
C PHE A 134 32.90 -6.39 -43.24
N GLN A 135 31.60 -6.60 -43.46
CA GLN A 135 31.09 -7.09 -44.74
C GLN A 135 31.34 -6.09 -45.88
N GLU A 136 31.17 -4.79 -45.64
CA GLU A 136 31.51 -3.74 -46.60
C GLU A 136 33.00 -3.76 -46.95
N ALA A 137 33.88 -3.92 -45.96
CA ALA A 137 35.32 -4.00 -46.18
C ALA A 137 35.70 -5.24 -47.02
N ILE A 138 35.09 -6.39 -46.75
CA ILE A 138 35.29 -7.62 -47.54
C ILE A 138 34.83 -7.40 -48.99
N ARG A 139 33.60 -6.90 -49.19
CA ARG A 139 33.07 -6.61 -50.52
C ARG A 139 33.95 -5.64 -51.29
N GLY A 140 34.38 -4.55 -50.66
CA GLY A 140 35.28 -3.58 -51.28
C GLY A 140 36.63 -4.18 -51.65
N SER A 141 37.17 -5.09 -50.83
CA SER A 141 38.40 -5.83 -51.13
C SER A 141 38.22 -6.77 -52.33
N ASP A 142 37.11 -7.52 -52.37
CA ASP A 142 36.81 -8.44 -53.46
C ASP A 142 36.59 -7.70 -54.78
N ASP A 143 35.83 -6.61 -54.76
CA ASP A 143 35.60 -5.75 -55.94
C ASP A 143 36.92 -5.16 -56.45
N ASN A 144 37.81 -4.73 -55.55
CA ASN A 144 39.13 -4.22 -55.91
C ASN A 144 40.02 -5.32 -56.50
N ALA A 145 40.05 -6.51 -55.92
CA ALA A 145 40.79 -7.65 -56.45
C ALA A 145 40.29 -8.04 -57.86
N LEU A 146 38.97 -8.07 -58.07
CA LEU A 146 38.36 -8.32 -59.37
C LEU A 146 38.70 -7.21 -60.38
N ALA A 147 38.69 -5.94 -59.96
CA ALA A 147 39.08 -4.82 -60.82
C ALA A 147 40.54 -4.92 -61.28
N LEU A 148 41.45 -5.28 -60.37
CA LEU A 148 42.87 -5.50 -60.67
C LEU A 148 43.05 -6.66 -61.67
N VAL A 149 42.44 -7.82 -61.41
CA VAL A 149 42.51 -8.98 -62.31
C VAL A 149 41.93 -8.63 -63.69
N ARG A 150 40.81 -7.92 -63.74
CA ARG A 150 40.19 -7.48 -65.00
C ARG A 150 41.08 -6.50 -65.77
N GLY A 151 41.74 -5.57 -65.07
CA GLY A 151 42.69 -4.63 -65.67
C GLY A 151 43.88 -5.36 -66.29
N GLU A 152 44.47 -6.28 -65.54
CA GLU A 152 45.62 -7.08 -65.96
C GLU A 152 45.28 -7.98 -67.16
N LEU A 153 44.11 -8.63 -67.17
CA LEU A 153 43.64 -9.44 -68.30
C LEU A 153 43.40 -8.61 -69.56
N LYS A 154 42.98 -7.34 -69.44
CA LYS A 154 42.84 -6.44 -70.60
C LYS A 154 44.20 -6.11 -71.21
N ILE A 155 45.19 -5.80 -70.36
CA ILE A 155 46.56 -5.50 -70.81
C ILE A 155 47.15 -6.73 -71.52
N ARG A 156 47.13 -7.90 -70.89
CA ARG A 156 47.65 -9.14 -71.50
C ARG A 156 46.96 -9.49 -72.81
N ARG A 157 45.65 -9.26 -72.91
CA ARG A 157 44.89 -9.50 -74.15
C ARG A 157 45.36 -8.57 -75.27
N ALA A 158 45.58 -7.28 -74.97
CA ALA A 158 46.12 -6.32 -75.93
C ALA A 158 47.54 -6.72 -76.38
N ASP A 159 48.43 -7.02 -75.43
CA ASP A 159 49.81 -7.44 -75.73
C ASP A 159 49.85 -8.72 -76.58
N HIS A 160 48.98 -9.68 -76.27
CA HIS A 160 48.87 -10.92 -77.03
C HIS A 160 48.36 -10.68 -78.45
N HIS A 161 47.33 -9.84 -78.61
CA HIS A 161 46.81 -9.46 -79.93
C HIS A 161 47.88 -8.74 -80.76
N ASP A 162 48.62 -7.81 -80.17
CA ASP A 162 49.72 -7.10 -80.84
C ASP A 162 50.85 -8.07 -81.23
N SER A 163 51.15 -9.05 -80.37
CA SER A 163 52.12 -10.10 -80.68
C SER A 163 51.68 -10.97 -81.86
N ILE A 164 50.41 -11.37 -81.90
CA ILE A 164 49.82 -12.13 -83.01
C ILE A 164 49.92 -11.31 -84.30
N ALA A 165 49.43 -10.06 -84.31
CA ALA A 165 49.48 -9.20 -85.48
C ALA A 165 50.90 -9.02 -86.03
N ARG A 166 51.90 -8.84 -85.16
CA ARG A 166 53.32 -8.79 -85.55
C ARG A 166 53.81 -10.12 -86.14
N SER A 167 53.39 -11.25 -85.58
CA SER A 167 53.77 -12.57 -86.10
C SER A 167 53.14 -12.85 -87.47
N GLU A 168 51.87 -12.52 -87.65
CA GLU A 168 51.16 -12.67 -88.92
C GLU A 168 51.79 -11.81 -90.01
N ALA A 169 52.08 -10.54 -89.72
CA ALA A 169 52.79 -9.66 -90.65
C ALA A 169 54.14 -10.25 -91.08
N ARG A 170 54.92 -10.82 -90.15
CA ARG A 170 56.19 -11.50 -90.46
C ARG A 170 56.01 -12.74 -91.33
N VAL A 171 54.98 -13.54 -91.07
CA VAL A 171 54.68 -14.75 -91.88
C VAL A 171 54.30 -14.34 -93.30
N VAL A 172 53.44 -13.33 -93.46
CA VAL A 172 53.06 -12.80 -94.78
C VAL A 172 54.29 -12.29 -95.54
N GLU A 173 55.16 -11.53 -94.88
CA GLU A 173 56.43 -11.07 -95.45
C GLU A 173 57.34 -12.22 -95.87
N LEU A 174 57.49 -13.25 -95.04
CA LEU A 174 58.29 -14.43 -95.34
C LEU A 174 57.75 -15.19 -96.56
N VAL A 175 56.43 -15.46 -96.58
CA VAL A 175 55.77 -16.15 -97.70
C VAL A 175 55.92 -15.36 -98.99
N ARG A 176 55.74 -14.03 -98.93
CA ARG A 176 55.95 -13.14 -100.09
C ARG A 176 57.40 -13.19 -100.58
N GLY A 177 58.37 -13.21 -99.67
CA GLY A 177 59.79 -13.36 -100.01
C GLY A 177 60.10 -14.68 -100.73
N ILE A 178 59.56 -15.80 -100.23
CA ILE A 178 59.72 -17.13 -100.84
C ILE A 178 59.11 -17.18 -102.24
N LEU A 179 57.88 -16.66 -102.41
CA LEU A 179 57.21 -16.62 -103.72
C LEU A 179 58.00 -15.79 -104.73
N ASN A 180 58.47 -14.59 -104.33
CA ASN A 180 59.30 -13.75 -105.19
C ASN A 180 60.62 -14.45 -105.61
N GLN A 181 61.25 -15.20 -104.69
CA GLN A 181 62.44 -15.99 -105.01
C GLN A 181 62.13 -17.14 -105.98
N TYR A 182 60.99 -17.82 -105.80
CA TYR A 182 60.55 -18.89 -106.69
C TYR A 182 60.23 -18.37 -108.10
N ASP A 183 59.52 -17.24 -108.21
CA ASP A 183 59.22 -16.58 -109.49
C ASP A 183 60.50 -16.13 -110.20
N SER A 184 61.46 -15.58 -109.43
CA SER A 184 62.78 -15.23 -109.97
C SER A 184 63.54 -16.46 -110.46
N ALA A 185 63.55 -17.56 -109.70
CA ALA A 185 64.23 -18.80 -110.06
C ALA A 185 63.57 -19.53 -111.25
N THR A 186 62.25 -19.45 -111.38
CA THR A 186 61.51 -20.02 -112.53
C THR A 186 61.72 -19.22 -113.80
N ARG A 187 61.80 -17.88 -113.72
CA ARG A 187 62.20 -17.02 -114.85
C ARG A 187 63.61 -17.36 -115.35
N VAL A 188 64.60 -17.52 -114.44
CA VAL A 188 65.98 -17.89 -114.81
C VAL A 188 66.07 -19.30 -115.43
N ARG A 189 65.13 -20.22 -115.19
CA ARG A 189 65.10 -21.55 -115.84
C ARG A 189 64.39 -21.57 -117.19
N GLN A 190 63.70 -20.49 -117.58
CA GLN A 190 62.97 -20.38 -118.85
C GLN A 190 63.76 -19.59 -119.93
N GLU A 191 64.94 -19.08 -119.58
CA GLU A 191 65.96 -18.53 -120.49
C GLU A 191 67.05 -19.58 -120.77
#